data_AF-A0A1H8AGD1-F1
#
_entry.id   AF-A0A1H8AGD1-F1
#
_cell.length_a   1.000
_cell.length_b   1.000
_cell.length_c   1.000
_cell.angle_alpha   90.00
_cell.angle_beta   90.00
_cell.angle_gamma   90.00
#
_symmetry.space_group_name_H-M   'P 1'
#
loop_
_entity.id
_entity.type
_entity.pdbx_description
1 polymer ?
#
loop_
_entity_poly.entity_id
_entity_poly.type
_entity_poly.pdbx_seq_one_letter_code
_entity_poly.pdbx_strand_id
1 'polypeptide(L)'
;MAPVLLQYYYENATPNDYFFGSLSGPGYMYPKAIPDSLFSPLMHIADTLCKKLDLNVFETMDYSEGSSGTGNNDLPRKLVEKYFTAMPDMLGILNGYAPSYTFGEVKGKPFISYDYYLDESKPEKDAVDDLNELIAINSKKPYFLALHIREWNDIDRVKRILDKVKGEKEVVSLDVFLKLAAGKSNFEEHYLPPSK
;
A
#
# COMPACT_ATOMS: atom_id res chain seq x y z
N MET A 1 -7.18 -2.87 -20.73
CA MET A 1 -8.47 -2.67 -21.42
C MET A 1 -8.72 -1.22 -21.90
N ALA A 2 -7.90 -0.21 -21.53
CA ALA A 2 -8.11 1.18 -21.98
C ALA A 2 -6.78 1.94 -22.17
N PRO A 3 -5.98 1.64 -23.21
CA PRO A 3 -4.64 2.24 -23.39
C PRO A 3 -4.67 3.77 -23.56
N VAL A 4 -5.71 4.31 -24.20
CA VAL A 4 -5.86 5.77 -24.39
C VAL A 4 -6.12 6.48 -23.06
N LEU A 5 -6.94 5.91 -22.18
CA LEU A 5 -7.16 6.47 -20.85
C LEU A 5 -5.88 6.41 -20.00
N LEU A 6 -5.12 5.33 -20.11
CA LEU A 6 -3.83 5.21 -19.44
C LEU A 6 -2.86 6.30 -19.91
N GLN A 7 -2.72 6.50 -21.22
CA GLN A 7 -1.89 7.56 -21.79
C GLN A 7 -2.32 8.94 -21.27
N TYR A 8 -3.62 9.23 -21.21
CA TYR A 8 -4.13 10.47 -20.64
C TYR A 8 -3.62 10.70 -19.20
N TYR A 9 -3.62 9.68 -18.34
CA TYR A 9 -3.10 9.82 -16.98
C TYR A 9 -1.60 10.14 -16.96
N TYR A 10 -0.77 9.47 -17.77
CA TYR A 10 0.66 9.78 -17.84
C TYR A 10 0.95 11.18 -18.41
N GLU A 11 0.19 11.62 -19.41
CA GLU A 11 0.38 12.94 -20.02
C GLU A 11 -0.06 14.11 -19.12
N ASN A 12 -0.94 13.84 -18.15
CA ASN A 12 -1.46 14.85 -17.22
C ASN A 12 -0.89 14.72 -15.80
N ALA A 13 0.01 13.76 -15.56
CA ALA A 13 0.67 13.59 -14.29
C ALA A 13 1.56 14.80 -13.96
N THR A 14 1.43 15.31 -12.74
CA THR A 14 2.37 16.27 -12.16
C THR A 14 3.63 15.54 -11.68
N PRO A 15 4.73 16.26 -11.38
CA PRO A 15 5.94 15.63 -10.85
C PRO A 15 5.77 14.88 -9.52
N ASN A 16 4.67 15.11 -8.79
CA ASN A 16 4.37 14.46 -7.52
C ASN A 16 3.39 13.28 -7.66
N ASP A 17 2.79 13.11 -8.84
CA ASP A 17 1.88 12.00 -9.11
C ASP A 17 2.69 10.74 -9.42
N TYR A 18 2.28 9.61 -8.84
CA TYR A 18 2.96 8.34 -9.01
C TYR A 18 1.94 7.22 -9.18
N PHE A 19 2.06 6.45 -10.27
CA PHE A 19 1.20 5.31 -10.56
C PHE A 19 1.86 4.01 -10.08
N PHE A 20 1.03 3.08 -9.62
CA PHE A 20 1.47 1.78 -9.13
C PHE A 20 0.52 0.67 -9.60
N GLY A 21 1.01 -0.56 -9.63
CA GLY A 21 0.19 -1.73 -9.99
C GLY A 21 -0.70 -2.15 -8.82
N SER A 22 -1.93 -2.53 -9.10
CA SER A 22 -2.95 -2.82 -8.09
C SER A 22 -4.08 -3.63 -8.73
N LEU A 23 -4.77 -4.55 -8.04
CA LEU A 23 -4.39 -5.38 -6.88
C LEU A 23 -5.02 -6.75 -7.16
N SER A 24 -4.54 -7.91 -6.74
CA SER A 24 -3.29 -8.28 -6.06
C SER A 24 -2.48 -9.24 -6.94
N GLY A 25 -2.64 -9.11 -8.26
CA GLY A 25 -2.10 -9.97 -9.30
C GLY A 25 -2.41 -9.40 -10.69
N PRO A 26 -2.61 -10.22 -11.73
CA PRO A 26 -3.01 -9.72 -13.06
C PRO A 26 -4.47 -9.21 -13.10
N GLY A 27 -5.16 -9.26 -11.97
CA GLY A 27 -6.47 -8.70 -11.68
C GLY A 27 -6.76 -8.82 -10.18
N TYR A 28 -8.01 -8.56 -9.80
CA TYR A 28 -8.46 -8.64 -8.40
C TYR A 28 -8.39 -10.09 -7.88
N MET A 29 -7.50 -10.33 -6.90
CA MET A 29 -7.27 -11.65 -6.31
C MET A 29 -6.96 -11.54 -4.81
N TYR A 30 -7.30 -12.58 -4.06
CA TYR A 30 -6.91 -12.73 -2.65
C TYR A 30 -5.74 -13.71 -2.53
N PRO A 31 -4.51 -13.23 -2.26
CA PRO A 31 -3.30 -14.03 -2.39
C PRO A 31 -3.19 -15.22 -1.44
N LYS A 32 -3.81 -15.19 -0.25
CA LYS A 32 -3.88 -16.34 0.67
C LYS A 32 -4.73 -17.48 0.11
N ALA A 33 -5.72 -17.18 -0.74
CA ALA A 33 -6.55 -18.18 -1.40
C ALA A 33 -5.94 -18.73 -2.71
N ILE A 34 -4.84 -18.15 -3.21
CA ILE A 34 -4.20 -18.63 -4.43
C ILE A 34 -3.39 -19.90 -4.12
N PRO A 35 -3.63 -21.03 -4.81
CA PRO A 35 -2.80 -22.22 -4.64
C PRO A 35 -1.32 -21.94 -4.90
N ASP A 36 -0.44 -22.53 -4.09
CA ASP A 36 1.02 -22.32 -4.17
C ASP A 36 1.58 -22.54 -5.60
N SER A 37 1.05 -23.50 -6.34
CA SER A 37 1.45 -23.81 -7.73
C SER A 37 1.04 -22.75 -8.76
N LEU A 38 0.04 -21.92 -8.45
CA LEU A 38 -0.49 -20.89 -9.34
C LEU A 38 0.02 -19.48 -9.00
N PHE A 39 0.49 -19.27 -7.77
CA PHE A 39 0.92 -17.94 -7.31
C PHE A 39 2.00 -17.33 -8.20
N SER A 40 3.14 -18.00 -8.39
CA SER A 40 4.25 -17.43 -9.18
C SER A 40 3.87 -17.18 -10.65
N PRO A 41 3.23 -18.12 -11.37
CA PRO A 41 2.76 -17.86 -12.73
C PRO A 41 1.83 -16.64 -12.84
N LEU A 42 0.91 -16.46 -11.90
CA LEU A 42 0.00 -15.31 -11.89
C LEU A 42 0.76 -14.00 -11.62
N MET A 43 1.64 -13.98 -10.63
CA MET A 43 2.42 -12.79 -10.31
C MET A 43 3.41 -12.41 -11.42
N HIS A 44 3.92 -13.37 -12.18
CA HIS A 44 4.75 -13.05 -13.36
C HIS A 44 3.96 -12.35 -14.47
N ILE A 45 2.66 -12.63 -14.63
CA ILE A 45 1.80 -11.87 -15.54
C ILE A 45 1.68 -10.43 -15.04
N ALA A 46 1.43 -10.24 -13.74
CA ALA A 46 1.37 -8.92 -13.11
C ALA A 46 2.69 -8.15 -13.27
N ASP A 47 3.83 -8.78 -12.98
CA ASP A 47 5.19 -8.23 -13.14
C ASP A 47 5.46 -7.80 -14.58
N THR A 48 5.09 -8.64 -15.54
CA THR A 48 5.25 -8.33 -16.98
C THR A 48 4.44 -7.09 -17.38
N LEU A 49 3.22 -6.93 -16.84
CA LEU A 49 2.39 -5.76 -17.10
C LEU A 49 2.97 -4.52 -16.42
N CYS A 50 3.37 -4.64 -15.15
CA CYS A 50 3.98 -3.55 -14.39
C CYS A 50 5.23 -3.03 -15.10
N LYS A 51 6.12 -3.92 -15.57
CA LYS A 51 7.31 -3.56 -16.34
C LYS A 51 7.00 -2.82 -17.65
N LYS A 52 5.97 -3.26 -18.38
CA LYS A 52 5.56 -2.59 -19.63
C LYS A 52 5.01 -1.19 -19.40
N LEU A 53 4.48 -0.93 -18.21
CA LEU A 53 3.82 0.32 -17.84
C LEU A 53 4.68 1.17 -16.88
N ASP A 54 5.91 0.76 -16.61
CA ASP A 54 6.80 1.42 -15.64
C ASP A 54 6.19 1.58 -14.23
N LEU A 55 5.38 0.60 -13.81
CA LEU A 55 4.77 0.55 -12.48
C LEU A 55 5.72 -0.17 -11.52
N ASN A 56 6.59 0.57 -10.85
CA ASN A 56 7.65 -0.02 -10.02
C ASN A 56 7.24 -0.25 -8.56
N VAL A 57 5.97 -0.02 -8.22
CA VAL A 57 5.36 -0.32 -6.91
C VAL A 57 4.13 -1.16 -7.17
N PHE A 58 3.83 -2.08 -6.25
CA PHE A 58 2.65 -2.93 -6.34
C PHE A 58 1.81 -2.85 -5.07
N GLU A 59 0.52 -3.12 -5.17
CA GLU A 59 -0.41 -3.21 -4.06
C GLU A 59 -1.06 -4.60 -4.03
N THR A 60 -1.23 -5.11 -2.82
CA THR A 60 -1.99 -6.32 -2.53
C THR A 60 -3.03 -6.08 -1.44
N MET A 61 -4.03 -6.94 -1.40
CA MET A 61 -5.07 -6.98 -0.38
C MET A 61 -5.60 -8.42 -0.30
N ASP A 62 -6.04 -8.85 0.89
CA ASP A 62 -6.60 -10.19 1.08
C ASP A 62 -7.82 -10.19 2.01
N TYR A 63 -8.99 -10.59 1.49
CA TYR A 63 -10.20 -10.82 2.29
C TYR A 63 -10.63 -12.30 2.26
N SER A 64 -9.74 -13.23 1.92
CA SER A 64 -10.08 -14.66 1.83
C SER A 64 -10.34 -15.28 3.20
N GLU A 65 -9.81 -14.69 4.26
CA GLU A 65 -10.08 -15.04 5.65
C GLU A 65 -10.82 -13.87 6.33
N GLY A 66 -11.76 -14.16 7.22
CA GLY A 66 -12.53 -13.14 7.94
C GLY A 66 -13.94 -12.92 7.39
N SER A 67 -14.48 -11.70 7.56
CA SER A 67 -15.83 -11.34 7.13
C SER A 67 -15.82 -10.57 5.79
N SER A 68 -16.94 -10.57 5.08
CA SER A 68 -17.10 -9.86 3.79
C SER A 68 -16.91 -8.35 3.87
N GLY A 69 -16.93 -7.75 5.07
CA GLY A 69 -16.73 -6.31 5.28
C GLY A 69 -15.37 -5.92 5.86
N THR A 70 -14.66 -6.83 6.53
CA THR A 70 -13.45 -6.54 7.32
C THR A 70 -12.38 -7.61 7.16
N GLY A 71 -12.27 -8.25 5.99
CA GLY A 71 -11.37 -9.38 5.75
C GLY A 71 -9.96 -9.19 6.33
N ASN A 72 -9.33 -10.29 6.71
CA ASN A 72 -8.01 -10.27 7.32
C ASN A 72 -6.93 -10.03 6.25
N ASN A 73 -6.53 -8.77 6.10
CA ASN A 73 -5.47 -8.35 5.18
C ASN A 73 -4.06 -8.73 5.63
N ASP A 74 -3.88 -9.20 6.86
CA ASP A 74 -2.55 -9.55 7.32
C ASP A 74 -2.05 -10.79 6.59
N LEU A 75 -0.79 -10.73 6.14
CA LEU A 75 -0.17 -11.75 5.33
C LEU A 75 0.96 -12.46 6.10
N PRO A 76 1.09 -13.79 5.94
CA PRO A 76 2.22 -14.51 6.51
C PRO A 76 3.51 -14.15 5.78
N ARG A 77 4.64 -14.17 6.48
CA ARG A 77 5.98 -13.87 5.93
C ARG A 77 6.26 -14.59 4.61
N LYS A 78 5.95 -15.88 4.52
CA LYS A 78 6.15 -16.71 3.32
C LYS A 78 5.44 -16.12 2.09
N LEU A 79 4.27 -15.51 2.26
CA LEU A 79 3.51 -14.92 1.16
C LEU A 79 4.13 -13.59 0.71
N VAL A 80 4.59 -12.77 1.66
CA VAL A 80 5.34 -11.54 1.37
C VAL A 80 6.62 -11.87 0.59
N GLU A 81 7.38 -12.88 1.02
CA GLU A 81 8.59 -13.34 0.32
C GLU A 81 8.29 -13.88 -1.10
N LYS A 82 7.15 -14.56 -1.29
CA LYS A 82 6.72 -15.03 -2.62
C LYS A 82 6.45 -13.87 -3.57
N TYR A 83 5.82 -12.80 -3.11
CA TYR A 83 5.61 -11.60 -3.92
C TYR A 83 6.93 -11.05 -4.44
N PHE A 84 7.91 -10.80 -3.56
CA PHE A 84 9.23 -10.31 -3.96
C PHE A 84 10.05 -11.31 -4.78
N THR A 85 9.77 -12.61 -4.67
CA THR A 85 10.39 -13.61 -5.54
C THR A 85 9.81 -13.56 -6.95
N ALA A 86 8.49 -13.39 -7.08
CA ALA A 86 7.82 -13.38 -8.37
C ALA A 86 7.87 -12.01 -9.08
N MET A 87 8.02 -10.92 -8.31
CA MET A 87 8.10 -9.53 -8.79
C MET A 87 9.40 -8.88 -8.29
N PRO A 88 10.57 -9.37 -8.71
CA PRO A 88 11.85 -9.07 -8.07
C PRO A 88 12.31 -7.63 -8.24
N ASP A 89 11.74 -6.86 -9.17
CA ASP A 89 12.18 -5.49 -9.48
C ASP A 89 11.35 -4.40 -8.78
N MET A 90 10.27 -4.77 -8.07
CA MET A 90 9.44 -3.80 -7.33
C MET A 90 10.27 -3.04 -6.29
N LEU A 91 10.06 -1.73 -6.18
CA LEU A 91 10.68 -0.87 -5.16
C LEU A 91 10.15 -1.21 -3.76
N GLY A 92 8.87 -1.59 -3.67
CA GLY A 92 8.18 -2.01 -2.47
C GLY A 92 6.75 -2.43 -2.79
N ILE A 93 6.06 -2.99 -1.81
CA ILE A 93 4.68 -3.46 -1.97
C ILE A 93 3.81 -2.90 -0.83
N LEU A 94 2.64 -2.36 -1.19
CA LEU A 94 1.61 -1.92 -0.24
C LEU A 94 0.62 -3.04 0.07
N ASN A 95 0.04 -3.02 1.27
CA ASN A 95 -0.93 -4.02 1.69
C ASN A 95 -2.17 -3.46 2.40
N GLY A 96 -3.33 -3.93 1.96
CA GLY A 96 -4.60 -3.75 2.63
C GLY A 96 -5.57 -2.88 1.83
N TYR A 97 -6.70 -2.60 2.46
CA TYR A 97 -7.72 -1.68 1.97
C TYR A 97 -8.23 -0.85 3.15
N ALA A 98 -8.63 -1.53 4.23
CA ALA A 98 -8.67 -0.94 5.56
C ALA A 98 -7.27 -1.02 6.23
N PRO A 99 -7.09 -0.38 7.40
CA PRO A 99 -5.87 -0.53 8.18
C PRO A 99 -5.50 -1.99 8.37
N SER A 100 -4.22 -2.29 8.13
CA SER A 100 -3.65 -3.63 8.17
C SER A 100 -2.29 -3.56 8.86
N TYR A 101 -1.76 -4.71 9.29
CA TYR A 101 -0.62 -4.74 10.20
C TYR A 101 0.55 -5.55 9.68
N THR A 102 0.66 -5.80 8.37
CA THR A 102 1.82 -6.50 7.83
C THR A 102 2.89 -5.51 7.42
N PHE A 103 3.97 -5.47 8.20
CA PHE A 103 5.14 -4.63 7.96
C PHE A 103 6.38 -5.50 7.88
N GLY A 104 7.17 -5.33 6.82
CA GLY A 104 8.29 -6.22 6.57
C GLY A 104 9.32 -5.63 5.63
N GLU A 105 10.47 -6.28 5.55
CA GLU A 105 11.49 -5.97 4.56
C GLU A 105 12.02 -7.26 3.95
N VAL A 106 12.11 -7.31 2.61
CA VAL A 106 12.70 -8.43 1.89
C VAL A 106 13.80 -7.90 0.99
N LYS A 107 15.06 -8.23 1.33
CA LYS A 107 16.26 -7.81 0.57
C LYS A 107 16.33 -6.28 0.36
N GLY A 108 16.06 -5.51 1.41
CA GLY A 108 16.09 -4.03 1.34
C GLY A 108 14.86 -3.40 0.69
N LYS A 109 13.80 -4.17 0.42
CA LYS A 109 12.55 -3.70 -0.18
C LYS A 109 11.43 -3.78 0.84
N PRO A 110 10.72 -2.68 1.11
CA PRO A 110 9.73 -2.65 2.17
C PRO A 110 8.39 -3.22 1.69
N PHE A 111 7.72 -3.90 2.62
CA PHE A 111 6.32 -4.29 2.53
C PHE A 111 5.57 -3.53 3.61
N ILE A 112 4.65 -2.64 3.24
CA ILE A 112 4.02 -1.70 4.18
C ILE A 112 2.51 -1.79 4.05
N SER A 113 1.85 -2.07 5.16
CA SER A 113 0.40 -1.98 5.22
C SER A 113 -0.09 -0.54 5.35
N TYR A 114 -1.29 -0.26 4.84
CA TYR A 114 -1.96 1.00 5.16
C TYR A 114 -2.23 1.11 6.65
N ASP A 115 -1.87 2.24 7.24
CA ASP A 115 -2.14 2.56 8.65
C ASP A 115 -3.51 3.20 8.82
N TYR A 116 -3.99 3.89 7.78
CA TYR A 116 -5.22 4.66 7.85
C TYR A 116 -6.03 4.54 6.56
N TYR A 117 -7.35 4.41 6.71
CA TYR A 117 -8.31 4.47 5.62
C TYR A 117 -9.18 5.72 5.80
N LEU A 118 -9.10 6.64 4.85
CA LEU A 118 -9.89 7.86 4.83
C LEU A 118 -11.20 7.61 4.09
N ASP A 119 -12.24 7.30 4.86
CA ASP A 119 -13.61 7.20 4.37
C ASP A 119 -14.14 8.58 3.89
N GLU A 120 -15.00 8.56 2.88
CA GLU A 120 -15.63 9.74 2.30
C GLU A 120 -16.57 10.45 3.27
N SER A 121 -17.23 9.70 4.15
CA SER A 121 -18.20 10.22 5.11
C SER A 121 -17.56 10.69 6.42
N LYS A 122 -16.28 10.35 6.65
CA LYS A 122 -15.54 10.77 7.85
C LYS A 122 -15.50 12.31 7.93
N PRO A 123 -15.89 12.95 9.05
CA PRO A 123 -15.70 14.38 9.20
C PRO A 123 -14.22 14.77 9.16
N GLU A 124 -13.86 15.88 8.50
CA GLU A 124 -12.45 16.32 8.39
C GLU A 124 -11.77 16.43 9.76
N LYS A 125 -12.51 16.94 10.76
CA LYS A 125 -12.00 17.09 12.13
C LYS A 125 -11.60 15.73 12.72
N ASP A 126 -12.44 14.72 12.53
CA ASP A 126 -12.20 13.39 13.08
C ASP A 126 -11.02 12.72 12.37
N ALA A 127 -10.90 12.89 11.05
CA ALA A 127 -9.71 12.44 10.31
C ALA A 127 -8.42 13.10 10.81
N VAL A 128 -8.46 14.41 11.10
CA VAL A 128 -7.32 15.14 11.68
C VAL A 128 -6.97 14.60 13.06
N ASP A 129 -7.96 14.34 13.90
CA ASP A 129 -7.74 13.80 15.25
C ASP A 129 -7.15 12.38 15.19
N ASP A 130 -7.70 11.50 14.34
CA ASP A 130 -7.18 10.15 14.10
C ASP A 130 -5.70 10.18 13.66
N LEU A 131 -5.36 11.03 12.68
CA LEU A 131 -3.98 11.16 12.20
C LEU A 131 -3.03 11.71 13.27
N ASN A 132 -3.49 12.68 14.07
CA ASN A 132 -2.71 13.22 15.19
C ASN A 132 -2.47 12.15 16.27
N GLU A 133 -3.46 11.31 16.56
CA GLU A 133 -3.32 10.19 17.49
C GLU A 133 -2.30 9.17 16.96
N LEU A 134 -2.41 8.74 15.69
CA LEU A 134 -1.45 7.85 15.05
C LEU A 134 -0.02 8.40 15.12
N ILE A 135 0.17 9.71 14.89
CA ILE A 135 1.47 10.37 15.01
C ILE A 135 1.96 10.35 16.46
N ALA A 136 1.08 10.57 17.43
CA ALA A 136 1.44 10.63 18.85
C ALA A 136 1.84 9.26 19.42
N ILE A 137 1.11 8.19 19.07
CA ILE A 137 1.42 6.84 19.56
C ILE A 137 2.69 6.27 18.94
N ASN A 138 3.01 6.66 17.70
CA ASN A 138 4.24 6.26 17.01
C ASN A 138 5.42 7.16 17.39
N SER A 139 5.99 6.94 18.58
CA SER A 139 7.05 7.80 19.16
C SER A 139 8.37 7.79 18.37
N LYS A 140 8.67 6.72 17.62
CA LYS A 140 9.90 6.62 16.80
C LYS A 140 9.71 7.38 15.48
N LYS A 141 10.63 8.30 15.18
CA LYS A 141 10.56 9.18 14.00
C LYS A 141 11.74 8.96 13.04
N PRO A 142 11.58 9.21 11.72
CA PRO A 142 10.35 9.64 11.04
C PRO A 142 9.30 8.50 10.95
N TYR A 143 8.04 8.75 11.31
CA TYR A 143 6.99 7.72 11.19
C TYR A 143 6.47 7.68 9.74
N PHE A 144 6.60 6.54 9.08
CA PHE A 144 6.12 6.31 7.71
C PHE A 144 4.67 5.83 7.75
N LEU A 145 3.73 6.74 7.52
CA LEU A 145 2.29 6.47 7.55
C LEU A 145 1.76 6.32 6.11
N ALA A 146 1.27 5.14 5.75
CA ALA A 146 0.61 4.92 4.47
C ALA A 146 -0.91 5.14 4.61
N LEU A 147 -1.47 6.05 3.80
CA LEU A 147 -2.90 6.37 3.79
C LEU A 147 -3.57 5.79 2.55
N HIS A 148 -4.64 5.02 2.75
CA HIS A 148 -5.57 4.71 1.68
C HIS A 148 -6.71 5.75 1.68
N ILE A 149 -6.92 6.40 0.55
CA ILE A 149 -7.95 7.42 0.37
C ILE A 149 -9.08 6.83 -0.50
N ARG A 150 -10.31 6.80 0.02
CA ARG A 150 -11.45 6.29 -0.74
C ARG A 150 -11.77 7.17 -1.95
N GLU A 151 -12.16 6.59 -3.09
CA GLU A 151 -12.26 7.28 -4.39
C GLU A 151 -13.24 8.47 -4.42
N TRP A 152 -14.15 8.55 -3.45
CA TRP A 152 -15.13 9.64 -3.33
C TRP A 152 -14.58 10.88 -2.59
N ASN A 153 -13.28 10.88 -2.26
CA ASN A 153 -12.59 12.03 -1.71
C ASN A 153 -11.91 12.84 -2.80
N ASP A 154 -12.19 14.15 -2.84
CA ASP A 154 -11.43 15.07 -3.67
C ASP A 154 -10.08 15.45 -3.02
N ILE A 155 -9.14 15.88 -3.87
CA ILE A 155 -7.79 16.28 -3.45
C ILE A 155 -7.84 17.48 -2.48
N ASP A 156 -8.80 18.39 -2.62
CA ASP A 156 -8.88 19.58 -1.76
C ASP A 156 -9.27 19.23 -0.33
N ARG A 157 -10.18 18.26 -0.12
CA ARG A 157 -10.53 17.71 1.19
C ARG A 157 -9.32 17.07 1.83
N VAL A 158 -8.58 16.25 1.09
CA VAL A 158 -7.36 15.61 1.59
C VAL A 158 -6.34 16.67 2.01
N LYS A 159 -6.12 17.72 1.21
CA LYS A 159 -5.22 18.82 1.57
C LYS A 159 -5.67 19.56 2.83
N ARG A 160 -6.95 19.92 2.94
CA ARG A 160 -7.50 20.58 4.15
C ARG A 160 -7.33 19.73 5.41
N ILE A 161 -7.45 18.40 5.30
CA ILE A 161 -7.18 17.48 6.41
C ILE A 161 -5.69 17.53 6.76
N LEU A 162 -4.81 17.26 5.79
CA LEU A 162 -3.37 17.18 6.03
C LEU A 162 -2.82 18.51 6.58
N ASP A 163 -3.25 19.66 6.07
CA ASP A 163 -2.83 20.98 6.56
C ASP A 163 -3.09 21.18 8.07
N LYS A 164 -4.15 20.58 8.60
CA LYS A 164 -4.55 20.67 10.02
C LYS A 164 -3.87 19.62 10.92
N VAL A 165 -3.22 18.60 10.36
CA VAL A 165 -2.43 17.62 11.12
C VAL A 165 -1.24 18.33 11.78
N LYS A 166 -0.99 18.06 13.05
CA LYS A 166 0.00 18.74 13.88
C LYS A 166 1.40 18.14 13.68
N GLY A 167 2.42 18.94 13.99
CA GLY A 167 3.82 18.52 13.93
C GLY A 167 4.46 18.70 12.55
N GLU A 168 5.75 18.40 12.49
CA GLU A 168 6.50 18.35 11.22
C GLU A 168 6.08 17.10 10.44
N LYS A 169 5.71 17.31 9.19
CA LYS A 169 5.23 16.27 8.29
C LYS A 169 5.65 16.59 6.87
N GLU A 170 5.87 15.55 6.10
CA GLU A 170 6.21 15.64 4.69
C GLU A 170 5.31 14.67 3.92
N VAL A 171 4.66 15.16 2.86
CA VAL A 171 3.87 14.34 1.95
C VAL A 171 4.70 14.18 0.68
N VAL A 172 5.02 12.95 0.33
CA VAL A 172 5.91 12.61 -0.78
C VAL A 172 5.24 11.62 -1.73
N SER A 173 5.77 11.49 -2.95
CA SER A 173 5.37 10.43 -3.87
C SER A 173 5.66 9.04 -3.29
N LEU A 174 4.90 8.04 -3.72
CA LEU A 174 4.94 6.71 -3.13
C LEU A 174 6.31 6.01 -3.28
N ASP A 175 7.03 6.26 -4.39
CA ASP A 175 8.37 5.70 -4.58
C ASP A 175 9.41 6.32 -3.62
N VAL A 176 9.32 7.63 -3.35
CA VAL A 176 10.16 8.31 -2.36
C VAL A 176 9.82 7.79 -0.97
N PHE A 177 8.53 7.67 -0.63
CA PHE A 177 8.07 7.08 0.63
C PHE A 177 8.70 5.70 0.88
N LEU A 178 8.60 4.77 -0.09
CA LEU A 178 9.14 3.43 0.06
C LEU A 178 10.67 3.40 0.14
N LYS A 179 11.37 4.22 -0.66
CA LYS A 179 12.84 4.34 -0.56
C LYS A 179 13.29 4.86 0.79
N LEU A 180 12.59 5.86 1.35
CA LEU A 180 12.88 6.38 2.69
C LEU A 180 12.59 5.33 3.77
N ALA A 181 11.46 4.62 3.66
CA ALA A 181 11.06 3.58 4.60
C ALA A 181 12.04 2.41 4.62
N ALA A 182 12.57 1.98 3.47
CA ALA A 182 13.65 0.99 3.42
C ALA A 182 14.99 1.54 3.96
N GLY A 183 15.38 2.76 3.55
CA GLY A 183 16.68 3.33 3.94
C GLY A 183 16.79 3.70 5.42
N LYS A 184 15.65 3.91 6.10
CA LYS A 184 15.57 4.22 7.53
C LYS A 184 14.44 3.41 8.19
N SER A 185 14.41 2.10 7.95
CA SER A 185 13.36 1.24 8.51
C SER A 185 13.30 1.39 10.02
N ASN A 186 12.19 1.95 10.48
CA ASN A 186 11.96 2.22 11.88
C ASN A 186 10.67 1.59 12.40
N PHE A 187 9.89 0.94 11.55
CA PHE A 187 8.82 0.03 11.94
C PHE A 187 9.40 -1.29 12.46
N GLU A 188 8.63 -1.97 13.31
CA GLU A 188 8.94 -3.33 13.72
C GLU A 188 8.31 -4.31 12.73
N GLU A 189 9.05 -5.34 12.32
CA GLU A 189 8.49 -6.35 11.44
C GLU A 189 7.32 -7.08 12.12
N HIS A 190 6.18 -7.13 11.43
CA HIS A 190 5.00 -7.85 11.87
C HIS A 190 4.37 -8.58 10.68
N TYR A 191 4.02 -9.85 10.90
CA TYR A 191 3.41 -10.72 9.89
C TYR A 191 2.30 -11.53 10.55
N LEU A 192 1.33 -11.98 9.76
CA LEU A 192 0.33 -12.93 10.24
C LEU A 192 1.03 -14.20 10.77
N PRO A 193 0.81 -14.60 12.03
CA PRO A 193 1.39 -15.81 12.57
C PRO A 193 0.85 -17.05 11.83
N PRO A 194 1.60 -18.16 11.79
CA PRO A 194 1.10 -19.41 11.24
C PRO A 194 -0.21 -19.83 11.92
N SER A 195 -1.17 -20.35 11.14
CA SER A 195 -2.33 -21.02 11.71
C SER A 195 -1.87 -22.24 12.52
N LYS A 196 -2.46 -22.43 13.71
CA LYS A 196 -2.22 -23.59 14.57
C LYS A 196 -2.80 -24.86 13.97
#